data_AF-A0A183EP06-F1
#
_entry.id   AF-A0A183EP06-F1
#
_cell.length_a   1.000
_cell.length_b   1.000
_cell.length_c   1.000
_cell.angle_alpha   90.00
_cell.angle_beta   90.00
_cell.angle_gamma   90.00
#
_symmetry.space_group_name_H-M   'P 1'
#
loop_
_entity.id
_entity.type
_entity.pdbx_description
1 polymer ?
#
loop_
_entity_poly.entity_id
_entity_poly.type
_entity_poly.pdbx_seq_one_letter_code
_entity_poly.pdbx_strand_id
1 'polypeptide(L)'
;LFGANVVYRNMFNQKRQLQMYSSRAIQDQLGLSRWESIQIALLSGGDYTDGLQGIGVVSALELIAEFATARQIDVEPEEEAFENLKRISLWMNRSDETATVSDDVPSSSSACNEGTQSGRAVAQKSRENSRRLKLRRLIERNNDAETLESVNIFFN
;
A
#
# COMPACT_ATOMS: atom_id res chain seq x y z
N LEU A 1 -4.10 -9.17 11.15
CA LEU A 1 -5.51 -9.10 10.69
C LEU A 1 -6.49 -9.53 11.79
N PHE A 2 -6.48 -10.80 12.22
CA PHE A 2 -7.48 -11.33 13.17
C PHE A 2 -7.25 -11.02 14.66
N GLY A 3 -6.26 -10.19 14.98
CA GLY A 3 -5.95 -9.84 16.38
C GLY A 3 -5.11 -10.89 17.13
N ALA A 4 -4.47 -11.83 16.44
CA ALA A 4 -3.48 -12.70 17.06
C ALA A 4 -2.29 -11.88 17.60
N ASN A 5 -1.93 -12.10 18.87
CA ASN A 5 -0.80 -11.41 19.49
C ASN A 5 0.55 -12.03 19.16
N VAL A 6 0.59 -13.35 18.95
CA VAL A 6 1.80 -14.10 18.62
C VAL A 6 1.46 -15.16 17.56
N VAL A 7 2.30 -15.28 16.54
CA VAL A 7 2.18 -16.28 15.48
C VAL A 7 3.50 -17.02 15.34
N TYR A 8 3.44 -18.34 15.42
CA TYR A 8 4.57 -19.23 15.15
C TYR A 8 4.48 -19.76 13.73
N ARG A 9 5.49 -19.48 12.91
CA ARG A 9 5.60 -19.95 11.53
C ARG A 9 6.71 -21.00 11.44
N ASN A 10 6.49 -22.00 10.58
CA ASN A 10 7.39 -23.14 10.35
C ASN A 10 7.54 -24.13 11.51
N MET A 11 6.60 -24.19 12.46
CA MET A 11 6.69 -25.07 13.65
C MET A 11 6.96 -26.55 13.31
N PHE A 12 6.40 -27.05 12.20
CA PHE A 12 6.54 -28.44 11.77
C PHE A 12 7.48 -28.62 10.56
N ASN A 13 8.15 -27.54 10.12
CA ASN A 13 8.99 -27.61 8.93
C ASN A 13 10.43 -27.95 9.33
N GLN A 14 10.84 -29.20 9.12
CA GLN A 14 12.19 -29.68 9.46
C GLN A 14 13.32 -28.98 8.66
N LYS A 15 13.01 -28.32 7.55
CA LYS A 15 13.98 -27.64 6.68
C LYS A 15 14.10 -26.13 6.95
N ARG A 16 13.21 -25.55 7.75
CA ARG A 16 13.18 -24.11 8.03
C ARG A 16 13.18 -23.86 9.52
N GLN A 17 13.84 -22.79 9.95
CA GLN A 17 13.81 -22.42 11.36
C GLN A 17 12.41 -21.94 11.78
N LEU A 18 12.06 -22.24 13.04
CA LEU A 18 10.89 -21.70 13.71
C LEU A 18 11.00 -20.18 13.78
N GLN A 19 9.97 -19.49 13.31
CA GLN A 19 9.88 -18.03 13.36
C GLN A 19 8.74 -17.65 14.28
N MET A 20 8.97 -16.71 15.19
CA MET A 20 7.96 -16.12 16.05
C MET A 20 7.74 -14.67 15.62
N TYR A 21 6.48 -14.29 15.41
CA TYR A 21 6.07 -12.92 15.12
C TYR A 21 5.11 -12.46 16.21
N SER A 22 5.37 -11.32 16.84
CA SER A 22 4.44 -10.72 17.79
C SER A 22 3.85 -9.42 17.25
N SER A 23 2.59 -9.16 17.57
CA SER A 23 1.89 -7.92 17.18
C SER A 23 2.62 -6.69 17.73
N ARG A 24 3.15 -6.78 18.95
CA ARG A 24 3.96 -5.73 19.58
C ARG A 24 5.25 -5.45 18.81
N ALA A 25 6.02 -6.48 18.45
CA ALA A 25 7.25 -6.27 17.69
C ALA A 25 6.96 -5.68 16.30
N ILE A 26 5.87 -6.11 15.65
CA ILE A 26 5.43 -5.55 14.36
C ILE A 26 5.08 -4.06 14.53
N GLN A 27 4.35 -3.70 15.58
CA GLN A 27 4.01 -2.31 15.88
C GLN A 27 5.25 -1.46 16.17
N ASP A 28 6.19 -1.97 16.98
CA ASP A 28 7.36 -1.23 17.44
C ASP A 28 8.40 -1.05 16.30
N GLN A 29 8.59 -2.06 15.45
CA GLN A 29 9.63 -2.06 14.41
C GLN A 29 9.13 -1.51 13.07
N LEU A 30 7.87 -1.78 12.72
CA LEU A 30 7.31 -1.42 11.42
C LEU A 30 6.29 -0.28 11.51
N GLY A 31 5.89 0.11 12.72
CA GLY A 31 4.82 1.09 12.93
C GLY A 31 3.42 0.54 12.60
N LEU A 32 3.29 -0.75 12.27
CA LEU A 32 2.05 -1.31 11.75
C LEU A 32 1.12 -1.81 12.84
N SER A 33 -0.01 -1.11 12.95
CA SER A 33 -1.16 -1.53 13.72
C SER A 33 -1.95 -2.64 13.04
N ARG A 34 -2.89 -3.21 13.79
CA ARG A 34 -3.86 -4.15 13.25
C ARG A 34 -4.64 -3.55 12.07
N TRP A 35 -5.02 -2.28 12.17
CA TRP A 35 -5.85 -1.61 11.18
C TRP A 35 -5.07 -1.28 9.90
N GLU A 36 -3.81 -0.87 10.01
CA GLU A 36 -2.94 -0.75 8.83
C GLU A 36 -2.71 -2.12 8.17
N SER A 37 -2.52 -3.18 8.95
CA SER A 37 -2.39 -4.54 8.41
C SER A 37 -3.63 -5.00 7.62
N ILE A 38 -4.83 -4.60 8.06
CA ILE A 38 -6.09 -4.89 7.37
C ILE A 38 -6.19 -4.09 6.08
N GLN A 39 -5.89 -2.78 6.12
CA GLN A 39 -5.88 -1.92 4.93
C GLN A 39 -4.89 -2.44 3.87
N ILE A 40 -3.68 -2.86 4.28
CA ILE A 40 -2.69 -3.45 3.37
C ILE A 40 -3.28 -4.67 2.69
N ALA A 41 -3.84 -5.63 3.43
CA ALA A 41 -4.40 -6.85 2.86
C ALA A 41 -5.57 -6.57 1.91
N LEU A 42 -6.40 -5.55 2.21
CA LEU A 42 -7.50 -5.12 1.33
C LEU A 42 -6.99 -4.51 0.02
N LEU A 43 -5.92 -3.72 0.07
CA LEU A 43 -5.38 -3.02 -1.09
C LEU A 43 -4.45 -3.90 -1.94
N SER A 44 -3.58 -4.71 -1.30
CA SER A 44 -2.60 -5.55 -2.00
C SER A 44 -3.10 -6.96 -2.32
N GLY A 45 -4.24 -7.35 -1.75
CA GLY A 45 -4.80 -8.69 -1.88
C GLY A 45 -4.34 -9.66 -0.80
N GLY A 46 -5.15 -10.68 -0.55
CA GLY A 46 -4.96 -11.75 0.43
C GLY A 46 -6.10 -12.78 0.33
N ASP A 47 -6.30 -13.59 1.36
CA ASP A 47 -7.30 -14.68 1.30
C ASP A 47 -8.77 -14.21 1.25
N TYR A 48 -9.03 -12.92 1.50
CA TYR A 48 -10.38 -12.34 1.58
C TYR A 48 -10.68 -11.31 0.49
N THR A 49 -9.71 -11.04 -0.38
CA THR A 49 -9.83 -10.01 -1.44
C THR A 49 -8.71 -10.20 -2.45
N ASP A 50 -9.01 -10.04 -3.73
CA ASP A 50 -7.99 -10.05 -4.79
C ASP A 50 -7.10 -8.80 -4.74
N GLY A 51 -7.55 -7.75 -4.04
CA GLY A 51 -6.85 -6.47 -3.97
C GLY A 51 -6.99 -5.62 -5.24
N LEU A 52 -6.15 -4.59 -5.35
CA LEU A 52 -6.12 -3.69 -6.48
C LEU A 52 -5.02 -4.11 -7.47
N GLN A 53 -5.35 -4.10 -8.76
CA GLN A 53 -4.39 -4.49 -9.80
C GLN A 53 -3.14 -3.59 -9.78
N GLY A 54 -1.97 -4.21 -9.73
CA GLY A 54 -0.68 -3.50 -9.71
C GLY A 54 -0.31 -2.87 -8.36
N ILE A 55 -1.12 -3.06 -7.32
CA ILE A 55 -0.82 -2.62 -5.96
C ILE A 55 -0.26 -3.80 -5.16
N GLY A 56 1.03 -3.73 -4.84
CA GLY A 56 1.66 -4.64 -3.88
C GLY A 56 1.68 -4.07 -2.46
N VAL A 57 2.25 -4.81 -1.51
CA VAL A 57 2.35 -4.40 -0.09
C VAL A 57 2.98 -3.02 0.08
N VAL A 58 4.05 -2.71 -0.68
CA VAL A 58 4.74 -1.41 -0.60
C VAL A 58 3.85 -0.29 -1.13
N SER A 59 3.23 -0.47 -2.30
CA SER A 59 2.31 0.54 -2.87
C SER A 59 1.08 0.76 -1.99
N ALA A 60 0.57 -0.30 -1.36
CA ALA A 60 -0.52 -0.21 -0.40
C ALA A 60 -0.13 0.63 0.83
N LEU A 61 1.06 0.39 1.40
CA LEU A 61 1.60 1.20 2.49
C LEU A 61 1.76 2.67 2.10
N GLU A 62 2.28 2.94 0.90
CA GLU A 62 2.41 4.30 0.36
C GLU A 62 1.05 5.00 0.28
N LEU A 63 0.01 4.31 -0.23
CA LEU A 63 -1.35 4.85 -0.29
C LEU A 63 -1.92 5.11 1.11
N ILE A 64 -1.82 4.13 2.02
CA ILE A 64 -2.34 4.28 3.39
C ILE A 64 -1.72 5.50 4.06
N ALA A 65 -0.40 5.68 3.93
CA ALA A 65 0.32 6.81 4.52
C ALA A 65 0.00 8.15 3.84
N GLU A 66 -0.29 8.17 2.54
CA GLU A 66 -0.63 9.40 1.80
C GLU A 66 -1.99 9.97 2.22
N PHE A 67 -2.97 9.09 2.49
CA PHE A 67 -4.33 9.48 2.84
C PHE A 67 -4.61 9.47 4.35
N ALA A 68 -3.63 9.06 5.16
CA ALA A 68 -3.69 9.12 6.62
C ALA A 68 -3.86 10.57 7.09
N THR A 69 -4.88 10.78 7.93
CA THR A 69 -5.13 12.07 8.59
C THR A 69 -4.38 12.16 9.91
N ALA A 70 -4.23 13.36 10.47
CA ALA A 70 -3.69 13.50 11.82
C ALA A 70 -4.56 12.71 12.79
N ARG A 71 -3.95 11.82 13.57
CA ARG A 71 -4.66 11.01 14.58
C ARG A 71 -5.44 11.92 15.51
N GLN A 72 -6.75 11.76 15.51
CA GLN A 72 -7.64 12.41 16.47
C GLN A 72 -7.80 11.48 17.67
N ILE A 73 -7.71 12.04 18.88
CA ILE A 73 -7.69 11.26 20.12
C ILE A 73 -9.05 10.57 20.38
N ASP A 74 -10.13 11.12 19.82
CA ASP A 74 -11.51 10.67 20.08
C ASP A 74 -12.08 9.76 18.99
N VAL A 75 -11.29 9.36 18.00
CA VAL A 75 -11.77 8.54 16.86
C VAL A 75 -11.32 7.10 17.04
N GLU A 76 -12.28 6.18 16.92
CA GLU A 76 -11.98 4.75 16.97
C GLU A 76 -11.07 4.36 15.79
N PRO A 77 -9.98 3.60 16.02
CA PRO A 77 -9.01 3.30 14.97
C PRO A 77 -9.59 2.53 13.76
N GLU A 78 -10.71 1.83 13.95
CA GLU A 78 -11.43 1.14 12.87
C GLU A 78 -12.14 2.11 11.92
N GLU A 79 -12.75 3.16 12.47
CA GLU A 79 -13.43 4.21 11.70
C GLU A 79 -12.41 5.02 10.92
N GLU A 80 -11.27 5.34 11.54
CA GLU A 80 -10.16 6.03 10.87
C GLU A 80 -9.65 5.23 9.66
N ALA A 81 -9.44 3.92 9.84
CA ALA A 81 -8.98 3.05 8.76
C ALA A 81 -10.02 2.91 7.64
N PHE A 82 -11.30 2.80 7.99
CA PHE A 82 -12.38 2.73 7.01
C PHE A 82 -12.49 4.03 6.20
N GLU A 83 -12.45 5.19 6.87
CA GLU A 83 -12.51 6.48 6.20
C GLU A 83 -11.26 6.73 5.33
N ASN A 84 -10.09 6.22 5.74
CA ASN A 84 -8.89 6.27 4.91
C ASN A 84 -9.07 5.49 3.59
N LEU A 85 -9.58 4.25 3.66
CA LEU A 85 -9.91 3.45 2.47
C LEU A 85 -10.96 4.13 1.59
N LYS A 86 -11.95 4.80 2.19
CA LYS A 86 -12.96 5.56 1.46
C LYS A 86 -12.34 6.73 0.68
N ARG A 87 -11.40 7.47 1.27
CA ARG A 87 -10.66 8.54 0.56
C ARG A 87 -9.87 7.99 -0.62
N ILE A 88 -9.18 6.85 -0.43
CA ILE A 88 -8.46 6.16 -1.50
C ILE A 88 -9.44 5.77 -2.63
N SER A 89 -10.58 5.16 -2.28
CA SER A 89 -11.62 4.78 -3.25
C SER A 89 -12.17 5.98 -4.03
N LEU A 90 -12.50 7.07 -3.33
CA LEU A 90 -12.97 8.30 -3.98
C LEU A 90 -11.92 8.89 -4.93
N TRP A 91 -10.65 8.86 -4.54
CA TRP A 91 -9.55 9.31 -5.39
C TRP A 91 -9.42 8.45 -6.66
N MET A 92 -9.51 7.13 -6.54
CA MET A 92 -9.42 6.22 -7.69
C MET A 92 -10.58 6.42 -8.68
N ASN A 93 -11.80 6.58 -8.16
CA ASN A 93 -13.01 6.71 -8.97
C ASN A 93 -13.21 8.10 -9.60
N ARG A 94 -12.32 9.07 -9.31
CA ARG A 94 -12.37 10.41 -9.92
C ARG A 94 -11.84 10.44 -11.37
N SER A 95 -11.33 9.31 -11.87
CA SER A 95 -10.51 9.24 -13.08
C SER A 95 -11.27 9.32 -14.42
N ASP A 96 -12.58 9.61 -14.45
CA ASP A 96 -13.33 9.73 -15.72
C ASP A 96 -13.85 11.15 -16.04
N GLU A 97 -13.84 12.11 -15.11
CA GLU A 97 -14.47 13.42 -15.38
C GLU A 97 -13.54 14.48 -16.03
N THR A 98 -12.27 14.16 -16.26
CA THR A 98 -11.32 15.12 -16.89
C THR A 98 -11.01 14.80 -18.36
N ALA A 99 -11.65 13.78 -18.93
CA ALA A 99 -11.47 13.39 -20.34
C ALA A 99 -12.49 14.02 -21.32
N THR A 100 -13.47 14.80 -20.83
CA THR A 100 -14.38 15.58 -21.69
C THR A 100 -14.37 17.05 -21.31
N VAL A 101 -13.30 17.76 -21.69
CA VAL A 101 -13.47 19.17 -22.05
C VAL A 101 -13.99 19.18 -23.47
N SER A 102 -15.30 19.35 -23.61
CA SER A 102 -15.90 19.95 -24.80
C SER A 102 -16.66 21.17 -24.31
N ASP A 103 -16.04 22.34 -24.54
CA ASP A 103 -16.81 23.53 -24.88
C ASP A 103 -17.90 23.14 -25.92
N ASP A 104 -19.07 23.75 -25.79
CA ASP A 104 -20.30 23.61 -26.60
C ASP A 104 -21.39 22.63 -26.10
N VAL A 105 -22.42 23.24 -25.50
CA VAL A 105 -23.85 22.84 -25.55
C VAL A 105 -24.40 23.23 -26.95
N PRO A 106 -25.44 22.62 -27.59
CA PRO A 106 -26.41 21.58 -27.17
C PRO A 106 -26.72 20.42 -28.17
N SER A 107 -27.50 19.45 -27.67
CA SER A 107 -28.63 18.75 -28.33
C SER A 107 -28.45 17.58 -29.33
N SER A 108 -29.23 16.54 -29.00
CA SER A 108 -30.00 15.61 -29.86
C SER A 108 -29.33 14.37 -30.45
N SER A 109 -29.88 13.22 -30.01
CA SER A 109 -30.19 11.98 -30.73
C SER A 109 -29.12 11.32 -31.61
N SER A 110 -28.87 10.02 -31.36
CA SER A 110 -28.98 8.90 -32.33
C SER A 110 -27.99 7.77 -32.04
N ALA A 111 -28.53 6.56 -31.86
CA ALA A 111 -28.09 5.30 -32.46
C ALA A 111 -26.64 4.79 -32.31
N CYS A 112 -26.52 3.69 -31.55
CA CYS A 112 -25.74 2.44 -31.75
C CYS A 112 -24.42 2.41 -32.56
N ASN A 113 -23.40 1.72 -32.02
CA ASN A 113 -22.93 0.42 -32.53
C ASN A 113 -21.74 -0.19 -31.75
N GLU A 114 -21.72 -1.53 -31.71
CA GLU A 114 -20.65 -2.41 -31.25
C GLU A 114 -19.41 -2.37 -32.17
N GLY A 115 -18.23 -2.71 -31.62
CA GLY A 115 -17.11 -3.17 -32.45
C GLY A 115 -15.69 -2.92 -31.92
N THR A 116 -15.03 -4.02 -31.56
CA THR A 116 -13.61 -4.34 -31.84
C THR A 116 -12.52 -3.96 -30.81
N GLN A 117 -11.99 -5.05 -30.23
CA GLN A 117 -10.69 -5.30 -29.63
C GLN A 117 -9.52 -4.39 -30.07
N SER A 118 -8.63 -4.02 -29.13
CA SER A 118 -7.17 -4.10 -29.36
C SER A 118 -6.40 -3.83 -28.07
N GLY A 119 -5.57 -4.79 -27.66
CA GLY A 119 -4.63 -4.63 -26.56
C GLY A 119 -3.55 -3.59 -26.84
N ARG A 120 -2.98 -3.04 -25.76
CA ARG A 120 -1.67 -2.37 -25.81
C ARG A 120 -1.01 -2.44 -24.44
N ALA A 121 -0.12 -3.42 -24.28
CA ALA A 121 0.87 -3.43 -23.22
C ALA A 121 1.80 -2.22 -23.42
N VAL A 122 1.65 -1.19 -22.60
CA VAL A 122 2.61 -0.08 -22.55
C VAL A 122 3.26 -0.14 -21.18
N ALA A 123 4.54 -0.49 -21.16
CA ALA A 123 5.42 -0.35 -20.01
C ALA A 123 5.46 1.13 -19.60
N GLN A 124 4.56 1.54 -18.71
CA GLN A 124 4.59 2.86 -18.11
C GLN A 124 5.72 2.89 -17.08
N LYS A 125 6.86 3.39 -17.53
CA LYS A 125 8.01 3.74 -16.70
C LYS A 125 7.52 4.64 -15.56
N SER A 126 7.49 4.08 -14.35
CA SER A 126 6.99 4.71 -13.13
C SER A 126 7.63 6.09 -12.95
N ARG A 127 6.81 7.15 -12.96
CA ARG A 127 7.28 8.51 -12.67
C ARG A 127 7.77 8.51 -11.22
N GLU A 128 9.09 8.62 -11.04
CA GLU A 128 9.72 8.67 -9.73
C GLU A 128 9.24 9.94 -9.00
N ASN A 129 8.29 9.77 -8.08
CA ASN A 129 7.76 10.86 -7.26
C ASN A 129 8.83 11.27 -6.20
N SER A 130 8.88 12.54 -5.81
CA SER A 130 9.79 13.09 -4.79
C SER A 130 9.81 12.26 -3.49
N ARG A 131 8.69 11.61 -3.18
CA ARG A 131 8.57 10.68 -2.05
C ARG A 131 9.34 9.36 -2.25
N ARG A 132 9.32 8.78 -3.44
CA ARG A 132 10.11 7.57 -3.78
C ARG A 132 11.60 7.84 -3.68
N LEU A 133 12.04 9.03 -4.09
CA LEU A 133 13.42 9.46 -3.93
C LEU A 133 13.80 9.67 -2.45
N LYS A 134 12.88 10.20 -1.63
CA LYS A 134 13.09 10.36 -0.19
C LYS A 134 13.17 9.02 0.54
N LEU A 135 12.29 8.08 0.19
CA LEU A 135 12.29 6.71 0.73
C LEU A 135 13.58 5.97 0.36
N ARG A 136 13.99 6.03 -0.92
CA ARG A 136 15.23 5.43 -1.41
C ARG A 136 16.46 5.96 -0.65
N ARG A 137 16.55 7.29 -0.46
CA ARG A 137 17.64 7.93 0.32
C ARG A 137 17.65 7.56 1.80
N LEU A 138 16.51 7.16 2.37
CA LEU A 138 16.40 6.76 3.76
C LEU A 138 16.82 5.30 3.93
N ILE A 139 16.40 4.44 3.00
CA ILE A 139 16.82 3.03 2.94
C ILE A 139 18.34 2.93 2.72
N GLU A 140 18.89 3.69 1.77
CA GLU A 140 20.32 3.72 1.47
C GLU A 140 21.15 4.14 2.69
N ARG A 141 20.75 5.23 3.37
CA ARG A 141 21.40 5.68 4.62
C ARG A 141 21.35 4.64 5.74
N ASN A 142 20.24 3.91 5.88
CA ASN A 142 20.12 2.90 6.92
C ASN A 142 21.01 1.67 6.61
N ASN A 143 21.14 1.29 5.34
CA ASN A 143 22.04 0.22 4.92
C ASN A 143 23.52 0.60 5.08
N ASP A 144 23.88 1.88 4.86
CA ASP A 144 25.24 2.39 5.11
C ASP A 144 25.57 2.45 6.61
N ALA A 145 24.59 2.76 7.47
CA ALA A 145 24.77 2.78 8.91
C ALA A 145 24.97 1.36 9.48
N GLU A 146 24.22 0.36 8.99
CA GLU A 146 24.42 -1.05 9.36
C GLU A 146 25.80 -1.58 8.95
N THR A 147 26.34 -1.14 7.81
CA THR A 147 27.68 -1.53 7.37
C THR A 147 28.80 -0.85 8.19
N LEU A 148 28.59 0.39 8.68
CA LEU A 148 29.56 1.07 9.53
C LEU A 148 29.57 0.54 10.98
N GLU A 149 28.41 0.22 11.54
CA GLU A 149 28.29 -0.41 12.87
C GLU A 149 28.85 -1.85 12.88
N SER A 150 28.60 -2.63 11.82
CA SER A 150 29.13 -4.00 11.71
C SER A 150 30.64 -4.07 11.46
N VAL A 151 31.25 -3.03 10.86
CA VAL A 151 32.71 -2.94 10.70
C VAL A 151 33.39 -2.48 11.99
N ASN A 152 32.75 -1.63 12.80
CA ASN A 152 33.33 -1.12 14.05
C ASN A 152 33.30 -2.12 15.22
N ILE A 153 32.52 -3.20 15.11
CA ILE A 153 32.50 -4.31 16.09
C ILE A 153 33.57 -5.36 15.80
N PHE A 154 34.20 -5.37 14.62
CA PHE A 154 35.26 -6.34 14.26
C PHE A 154 36.70 -5.87 14.53
N PHE A 155 36.89 -4.66 15.09
CA PHE A 155 38.22 -4.08 15.34
C PHE A 155 38.48 -3.61 16.78
N ASN A 156 37.78 -4.17 17.78
CA ASN A 156 38.14 -3.97 19.19
C ASN A 156 38.11 -5.28 19.97
#